data_AF-A0A401IFB6-F1
#
_entry.id   AF-A0A401IFB6-F1
#
_cell.length_a   1.000
_cell.length_b   1.000
_cell.length_c   1.000
_cell.angle_alpha   90.00
_cell.angle_beta   90.00
_cell.angle_gamma   90.00
#
_symmetry.space_group_name_H-M   'P 1'
#
loop_
_entity.id
_entity.type
_entity.pdbx_description
1 polymer ?
#
loop_
_entity_poly.entity_id
_entity_poly.type
_entity_poly.pdbx_seq_one_letter_code
_entity_poly.pdbx_strand_id
1 'polypeptide(L)'
;MYHVTLDYAKKHFEEIIERAKSEPDGVLIVQDNQSFLLIDKSELESWTETAELLEDPNIVSDIQEARAEYRKGETLTMEQVFEQ
;
A
#
# COMPACT_ATOMS: atom_id res chain seq x y z
N MET A 1 -13.82 2.22 4.10
CA MET A 1 -13.84 0.96 4.86
C MET A 1 -15.26 0.37 5.00
N TYR A 2 -15.54 -0.67 4.21
CA TYR A 2 -16.79 -1.44 4.25
C TYR A 2 -16.77 -2.49 5.37
N HIS A 3 -17.86 -2.62 6.14
CA HIS A 3 -17.93 -3.52 7.30
C HIS A 3 -19.09 -4.52 7.18
N VAL A 4 -18.81 -5.79 7.48
CA VAL A 4 -19.80 -6.88 7.41
C VAL A 4 -19.65 -7.85 8.59
N THR A 5 -20.72 -8.58 8.91
CA THR A 5 -20.64 -9.70 9.86
C THR A 5 -20.06 -10.94 9.19
N LEU A 6 -19.47 -11.85 9.96
CA LEU A 6 -19.00 -13.14 9.43
C LEU A 6 -20.10 -13.93 8.69
N ASP A 7 -21.32 -13.92 9.21
CA ASP A 7 -22.45 -14.63 8.59
C ASP A 7 -22.85 -14.04 7.25
N TYR A 8 -22.81 -12.72 7.12
CA TYR A 8 -22.98 -12.06 5.83
C TYR A 8 -21.81 -12.42 4.91
N ALA A 9 -20.59 -12.41 5.44
CA ALA A 9 -19.40 -12.69 4.66
C ALA A 9 -19.36 -14.08 4.04
N LYS A 10 -19.78 -15.09 4.80
CA LYS A 10 -19.90 -16.47 4.30
C LYS A 10 -20.90 -16.61 3.16
N LYS A 11 -21.99 -15.84 3.18
CA LYS A 11 -23.08 -15.91 2.18
C LYS A 11 -22.76 -15.13 0.90
N HIS A 12 -21.97 -14.08 1.02
CA HIS A 12 -21.68 -13.11 -0.06
C HIS A 12 -20.17 -12.99 -0.33
N PHE A 13 -19.44 -14.10 -0.23
CA PHE A 13 -17.98 -14.07 -0.22
C PHE A 13 -17.38 -13.55 -1.53
N GLU A 14 -17.98 -13.88 -2.68
CA GLU A 14 -17.54 -13.37 -3.99
C GLU A 14 -17.65 -11.84 -4.07
N GLU A 15 -18.78 -11.27 -3.63
CA GLU A 15 -18.95 -9.81 -3.57
C GLU A 15 -17.89 -9.15 -2.69
N ILE A 16 -17.59 -9.78 -1.55
CA ILE A 16 -16.64 -9.24 -0.57
C ILE A 16 -15.21 -9.30 -1.10
N ILE A 17 -14.84 -10.34 -1.86
CA ILE A 17 -13.55 -10.38 -2.56
C ILE A 17 -13.46 -9.24 -3.59
N GLU A 18 -14.49 -9.06 -4.41
CA GLU A 18 -14.48 -8.00 -5.44
C GLU A 18 -14.41 -6.60 -4.82
N ARG A 19 -15.07 -6.39 -3.67
CA ARG A 19 -14.90 -5.16 -2.89
C ARG A 19 -13.49 -5.02 -2.32
N ALA A 20 -12.93 -6.07 -1.73
CA ALA A 20 -11.57 -6.03 -1.18
C ALA A 20 -10.48 -5.75 -2.23
N LYS A 21 -10.73 -6.06 -3.51
CA LYS A 21 -9.85 -5.71 -4.64
C LYS A 21 -9.97 -4.25 -5.09
N SER A 22 -11.14 -3.64 -4.90
CA SER A 22 -11.45 -2.29 -5.41
C SER A 22 -11.42 -1.22 -4.34
N GLU A 23 -11.53 -1.60 -3.06
CA GLU A 23 -11.41 -0.71 -1.91
C GLU A 23 -10.00 -0.82 -1.31
N PRO A 24 -9.16 0.25 -1.40
CA PRO A 24 -7.80 0.24 -0.86
C PRO A 24 -7.77 -0.01 0.66
N ASP A 25 -8.80 0.44 1.38
CA ASP A 25 -8.93 0.23 2.83
C ASP A 25 -9.27 -1.23 3.22
N GLY A 26 -9.59 -2.09 2.24
CA GLY A 26 -10.13 -3.43 2.46
C GLY A 26 -11.52 -3.45 3.09
N VAL A 27 -11.95 -4.65 3.48
CA VAL A 27 -13.25 -4.96 4.09
C VAL A 27 -13.05 -5.50 5.50
N LEU A 28 -13.70 -4.91 6.51
CA LEU A 28 -13.71 -5.48 7.86
C LEU A 28 -14.82 -6.52 8.01
N ILE A 29 -14.43 -7.69 8.50
CA ILE A 29 -15.31 -8.78 8.89
C ILE A 29 -15.35 -8.84 10.41
N VAL A 30 -16.55 -8.70 10.98
CA VAL A 30 -16.77 -8.69 12.43
C VAL A 30 -17.32 -10.03 12.90
N GLN A 31 -16.69 -10.60 13.93
CA GLN A 31 -17.13 -11.82 14.62
C GLN A 31 -16.87 -11.65 16.12
N ASP A 32 -17.88 -11.91 16.96
CA ASP A 32 -17.73 -12.00 18.42
C ASP A 32 -16.96 -10.81 19.04
N ASN A 33 -17.30 -9.60 18.59
CA ASN A 33 -16.67 -8.33 19.02
C ASN A 33 -15.17 -8.19 18.65
N GLN A 34 -14.68 -9.02 17.72
CA GLN A 34 -13.39 -8.91 17.07
C GLN A 34 -13.57 -8.52 15.60
N SER A 35 -12.61 -7.78 15.04
CA SER A 35 -12.61 -7.34 13.64
C SER A 35 -11.39 -7.89 12.92
N PHE A 36 -11.62 -8.43 11.72
CA PHE A 36 -10.60 -8.97 10.83
C PHE A 36 -10.63 -8.16 9.53
N LEU A 37 -9.48 -7.92 8.93
CA LEU A 37 -9.36 -7.22 7.67
C LEU A 37 -9.15 -8.22 6.53
N LEU A 38 -10.03 -8.16 5.52
CA LEU A 38 -9.76 -8.74 4.21
C LEU A 38 -9.31 -7.63 3.28
N ILE A 39 -8.12 -7.78 2.72
CA ILE A 39 -7.51 -6.82 1.80
C ILE A 39 -6.83 -7.58 0.66
N ASP A 40 -6.71 -6.95 -0.50
CA ASP A 40 -5.89 -7.52 -1.57
C ASP A 40 -4.43 -7.65 -1.12
N LYS A 41 -3.77 -8.69 -1.63
CA LYS A 41 -2.37 -8.98 -1.29
C LYS A 41 -1.45 -7.82 -1.69
N SER A 42 -1.66 -7.23 -2.87
CA SER A 42 -0.80 -6.15 -3.38
C SER A 42 -0.91 -4.87 -2.55
N GLU A 43 -2.09 -4.58 -2.00
CA GLU A 43 -2.28 -3.46 -1.07
C GLU A 43 -1.56 -3.71 0.27
N LEU A 44 -1.64 -4.93 0.82
CA LEU A 44 -0.88 -5.30 2.01
C LEU A 44 0.63 -5.18 1.80
N GLU A 45 1.14 -5.64 0.65
CA GLU A 45 2.55 -5.51 0.28
C GLU A 45 2.95 -4.03 0.17
N SER A 46 2.13 -3.21 -0.48
CA SER A 46 2.37 -1.76 -0.63
C SER A 46 2.40 -1.02 0.71
N TRP A 47 1.50 -1.37 1.64
CA TRP A 47 1.50 -0.81 2.99
C TRP A 47 2.73 -1.24 3.78
N THR A 48 3.14 -2.50 3.64
CA THR A 48 4.33 -3.04 4.31
C THR A 48 5.59 -2.35 3.81
N GLU A 49 5.77 -2.24 2.49
CA GLU A 49 6.89 -1.51 1.87
C GLU A 49 6.92 -0.05 2.32
N THR A 50 5.76 0.62 2.35
CA THR A 50 5.67 2.00 2.84
C THR A 50 6.08 2.12 4.31
N ALA A 51 5.66 1.17 5.16
CA ALA A 51 6.04 1.16 6.57
C ALA A 51 7.55 0.93 6.74
N GLU A 52 8.15 0.03 5.97
CA GLU A 52 9.60 -0.22 5.94
C GLU A 52 10.37 1.04 5.50
N LEU A 53 9.90 1.74 4.47
CA LEU A 53 10.50 3.01 4.03
C LEU A 53 10.46 4.07 5.14
N LEU A 54 9.39 4.12 5.94
CA LEU A 54 9.24 5.06 7.05
C LEU A 54 10.10 4.72 8.27
N GLU A 55 10.76 3.56 8.32
CA GLU A 55 11.76 3.26 9.35
C GLU A 55 13.00 4.15 9.20
N ASP A 56 13.28 4.65 7.99
CA ASP A 56 14.31 5.66 7.77
C ASP A 56 13.78 7.06 8.13
N PRO A 57 14.32 7.71 9.18
CA PRO A 57 13.86 9.03 9.61
C PRO A 57 14.12 10.13 8.58
N ASN A 58 15.00 9.91 7.60
CA ASN A 58 15.35 10.88 6.57
C ASN A 58 14.63 10.64 5.24
N ILE A 59 13.84 9.56 5.09
CA ILE A 59 13.23 9.21 3.79
C ILE A 59 12.43 10.37 3.17
N VAL A 60 11.74 11.15 4.00
CA VAL A 60 10.94 12.29 3.54
C VAL A 60 11.83 13.43 3.04
N SER A 61 12.94 13.74 3.72
CA SER A 61 13.89 14.76 3.24
C SER A 61 14.57 14.32 1.97
N ASP A 62 14.98 13.05 1.90
CA ASP A 62 15.71 12.50 0.75
C ASP A 62 14.83 12.49 -0.51
N ILE A 63 13.54 12.12 -0.37
CA ILE A 63 12.56 12.24 -1.46
C ILE A 63 12.38 13.70 -1.90
N GLN A 64 12.37 14.65 -0.97
CA GLN A 64 12.21 16.07 -1.30
C GLN A 64 13.43 16.63 -2.04
N GLU A 65 14.64 16.26 -1.60
CA GLU A 65 15.91 16.62 -2.22
C GLU A 65 16.01 16.03 -3.63
N ALA A 66 15.81 14.71 -3.76
CA ALA A 66 15.83 14.03 -5.06
C ALA A 66 14.83 14.64 -6.06
N ARG A 67 13.62 15.01 -5.60
CA ARG A 67 12.64 15.72 -6.44
C ARG A 67 13.11 17.13 -6.84
N ALA A 68 13.88 17.82 -6.00
CA ALA A 68 14.44 19.13 -6.31
C ALA A 68 15.58 19.03 -7.32
N GLU A 69 16.49 18.07 -7.13
CA GLU A 69 17.59 17.74 -8.06
C GLU A 69 17.04 17.36 -9.45
N TYR A 70 16.05 16.46 -9.48
CA TYR A 70 15.39 16.05 -10.71
C TYR A 70 14.81 17.25 -11.49
N ARG A 71 14.14 18.18 -10.80
CA ARG A 71 13.61 19.40 -11.42
C ARG A 71 14.68 20.33 -11.98
N LYS A 72 15.89 20.31 -11.43
CA LYS A 72 17.04 21.08 -11.93
C LYS A 72 17.80 20.36 -13.06
N GLY A 73 17.41 19.12 -13.38
CA GLY A 73 18.14 18.28 -14.33
C GLY A 73 19.43 17.70 -13.74
N GLU A 74 19.58 17.70 -12.41
CA GLU A 74 20.70 17.08 -11.68
C GLU A 74 20.49 15.56 -11.64
N THR A 75 20.40 14.93 -12.82
CA THR A 75 20.15 13.50 -13.00
C THR A 75 21.27 12.87 -13.81
N LEU A 76 21.59 11.62 -13.51
CA LEU A 76 22.52 10.82 -14.32
C LEU A 76 21.74 9.91 -15.26
N THR A 77 22.20 9.78 -16.51
CA THR A 77 21.69 8.75 -17.43
C THR A 77 22.29 7.39 -17.10
N MET A 78 21.67 6.33 -17.62
CA MET A 78 22.15 4.96 -17.42
C MET A 78 23.61 4.81 -17.90
N GLU A 79 23.93 5.36 -19.07
CA GLU A 79 25.29 5.32 -19.65
C GLU A 79 26.30 6.01 -18.73
N GLN A 80 25.96 7.16 -18.15
CA GLN A 80 26.83 7.88 -17.21
C GLN A 80 27.11 7.11 -15.92
N VAL A 81 26.16 6.27 -15.48
CA VAL A 81 26.30 5.45 -14.26
C VAL A 81 27.11 4.18 -14.51
N PHE A 82 26.92 3.51 -15.65
CA PHE A 82 27.42 2.15 -15.88
C PHE A 82 28.56 2.02 -16.91
N GLU A 83 28.80 3.01 -17.77
CA GLU A 83 29.83 2.94 -18.83
C GLU A 83 31.08 3.81 -18.54
N GLN A 84 31.47 3.91 -17.26
CA GLN A 84 32.71 4.61 -16.84
C GLN A 84 34.00 3.88 -17.25
#